data_AF-F4BSI9-F1
#
_entry.id   AF-F4BSI9-F1
#
_cell.length_a   1.000
_cell.length_b   1.000
_cell.length_c   1.000
_cell.angle_alpha   90.00
_cell.angle_beta   90.00
_cell.angle_gamma   90.00
#
_symmetry.space_group_name_H-M   'P 1'
#
loop_
_entity.id
_entity.type
_entity.pdbx_description
1 polymer ?
#
loop_
_entity_poly.entity_id
_entity_poly.type
_entity_poly.pdbx_seq_one_letter_code
_entity_poly.pdbx_strand_id
1 'polypeptide(L)' 'MVIDSEIIELRLVTSTQMEIEFELIELRIVVPTQMRF' A
#
# COMPACT_ATOMS: atom_id res chain seq x y z
N MET A 1 -4.14 3.57 -29.23
CA MET A 1 -3.49 3.54 -27.90
C MET A 1 -4.40 2.73 -26.99
N VAL A 2 -3.97 1.52 -26.64
CA VAL A 2 -4.71 0.66 -25.70
C VAL A 2 -4.33 1.10 -24.29
N ILE A 3 -5.32 1.29 -23.42
CA ILE A 3 -5.07 1.54 -22.00
C ILE A 3 -5.48 0.28 -21.26
N ASP A 4 -4.49 -0.45 -20.75
CA ASP A 4 -4.76 -1.54 -19.80
C ASP A 4 -4.85 -0.95 -18.39
N SER A 5 -5.81 -1.45 -17.61
CA SER A 5 -6.00 -1.06 -16.21
C SER A 5 -5.60 -2.22 -15.31
N GLU A 6 -4.63 -1.98 -14.43
CA GLU A 6 -4.17 -2.93 -13.41
C GLU A 6 -4.52 -2.38 -12.02
N ILE A 7 -4.82 -3.26 -11.06
CA ILE A 7 -4.93 -2.86 -9.65
C ILE A 7 -3.55 -3.04 -9.02
N ILE A 8 -2.99 -1.95 -8.48
CA ILE A 8 -1.77 -2.00 -7.69
C ILE A 8 -2.13 -1.95 -6.21
N GLU A 9 -1.62 -2.89 -5.42
CA GLU A 9 -1.72 -2.91 -3.97
C GLU A 9 -0.33 -2.67 -3.34
N LEU A 10 -0.23 -1.67 -2.49
CA LEU A 10 0.94 -1.37 -1.68
C LEU A 10 0.61 -1.63 -0.21
N ARG A 11 1.47 -2.42 0.46
CA ARG A 11 1.36 -2.69 1.91
C ARG A 11 2.58 -2.10 2.60
N LEU A 12 2.34 -1.14 3.50
CA LEU A 12 3.36 -0.59 4.39
C LEU A 12 3.14 -1.19 5.78
N VAL A 13 4.08 -2.01 6.22
CA VAL A 13 4.09 -2.56 7.58
C VAL A 13 5.11 -1.76 8.39
N THR A 14 4.66 -1.12 9.45
CA THR A 14 5.48 -0.33 10.37
C THR A 14 5.10 -0.64 11.81
N SER A 15 5.79 -0.01 12.75
CA SER A 15 5.50 -0.15 14.16
C SER A 15 5.75 1.14 14.91
N THR A 16 4.95 1.37 15.95
CA THR A 16 5.19 2.43 16.92
C THR A 16 5.66 1.80 18.22
N GLN A 17 6.81 2.26 18.70
CA GLN A 17 7.29 1.91 20.04
C GLN A 17 6.83 2.97 21.02
N MET A 18 6.08 2.56 22.04
CA MET A 18 5.76 3.34 23.22
C MET A 18 6.65 2.91 24.38
N GLU A 19 6.66 3.69 25.46
CA GLU A 19 7.57 3.49 26.60
C GLU A 19 7.48 2.09 27.23
N ILE A 20 6.33 1.44 27.12
CA ILE A 20 6.04 0.11 27.70
C ILE A 20 5.43 -0.88 26.72
N GLU A 21 5.09 -0.47 25.50
CA GLU A 21 4.35 -1.29 24.55
C GLU A 21 4.86 -1.10 23.12
N PHE A 22 4.59 -2.08 22.27
CA PHE A 22 4.92 -2.07 20.86
C PHE A 22 3.67 -2.39 20.06
N GLU A 23 3.35 -1.52 19.12
CA GLU A 23 2.17 -1.67 18.27
C GLU A 23 2.60 -1.83 16.81
N LEU A 24 2.12 -2.89 16.16
CA LEU A 24 2.26 -3.10 14.72
C LEU A 24 1.15 -2.37 13.98
N ILE A 25 1.51 -1.63 12.94
CA ILE A 25 0.59 -0.86 12.11
C ILE A 25 0.79 -1.31 10.67
N GLU A 26 -0.28 -1.75 10.02
CA GLU A 26 -0.30 -2.04 8.58
C GLU A 26 -1.18 -1.03 7.85
N LEU A 27 -0.60 -0.33 6.87
CA LEU A 27 -1.33 0.51 5.93
C LEU A 27 -1.41 -0.19 4.57
N ARG A 28 -2.63 -0.33 4.05
CA ARG A 28 -2.89 -0.87 2.72
C ARG A 28 -3.41 0.23 1.79
N ILE A 29 -2.74 0.42 0.66
CA ILE A 29 -3.14 1.35 -0.40
C ILE A 29 -3.49 0.52 -1.62
N VAL A 30 -4.73 0.62 -2.10
CA VAL A 30 -5.21 -0.07 -3.31
C VAL A 30 -5.62 0.99 -4.31
N VAL A 31 -4.97 1.03 -5.47
CA VAL A 31 -5.22 2.03 -6.51
C VAL A 31 -5.30 1.42 -7.91
N PRO A 32 -6.27 1.83 -8.74
CA PRO A 32 -6.28 1.50 -10.15
C PRO A 32 -5.19 2.29 -10.87
N THR A 33 -4.34 1.59 -11.61
CA THR A 33 -3.26 2.18 -12.41
C THR A 33 -3.55 1.93 -13.89
N GLN A 34 -3.49 2.99 -14.68
CA GLN A 34 -3.61 2.91 -16.14
C GLN A 34 -2.21 2.80 -16.73
N MET A 35 -1.92 1.69 -17.39
CA MET A 35 -0.70 1.54 -18.17
C MET A 35 -0.98 1.91 -19.63
N ARG A 36 -0.19 2.85 -20.17
CA ARG A 36 -0.14 3.13 -21.60
C ARG A 36 1.06 2.38 -22.18
N PHE A 37 0.80 1.47 -23.11
CA PHE A 37 1.80 0.78 -23.92
C PHE A 37 1.76 1.30 -25.36
#